data_AF-A0A7W8DKF3-F1
#
_entry.id   AF-A0A7W8DKF3-F1
#
_cell.length_a   1.000
_cell.length_b   1.000
_cell.length_c   1.000
_cell.angle_alpha   90.00
_cell.angle_beta   90.00
_cell.angle_gamma   90.00
#
_symmetry.space_group_name_H-M   'P 1'
#
loop_
_entity.id
_entity.type
_entity.pdbx_description
1 polymer ?
#
loop_
_entity_poly.entity_id
_entity_poly.type
_entity_poly.pdbx_seq_one_letter_code
_entity_poly.pdbx_strand_id
1 'polypeptide(L)'
;MAFALSACSSTVEGPGGKITKVKYYHLMPFFTPQTTNQTILFERQHFTYGAVTKKEIVDRFGHYYAFFWKADDRTGPVTVRFEYQQAKSGLSKRVQEQVVEDIRRSNVSKFQVIGPEYQNSGRVIAWRVSVLRGKEELVSQQSALWN
;
A
#
# COMPACT_ATOMS: atom_id res chain seq x y z
N MET A 1 8.97 -10.90 21.35
CA MET A 1 9.79 -11.15 20.15
C MET A 1 9.22 -10.29 19.03
N ALA A 2 9.83 -9.13 18.76
CA ALA A 2 9.39 -8.25 17.69
C ALA A 2 9.96 -8.78 16.38
N PHE A 3 9.11 -9.33 15.51
CA PHE A 3 9.50 -9.67 14.15
C PHE A 3 9.59 -8.37 13.35
N ALA A 4 10.75 -7.71 13.41
CA ALA A 4 11.13 -6.77 12.38
C ALA A 4 11.40 -7.60 11.12
N LEU A 5 10.39 -7.75 10.26
CA LEU A 5 10.59 -8.25 8.91
C LEU A 5 11.45 -7.21 8.19
N SER A 6 12.76 -7.44 8.12
CA SER A 6 13.64 -6.77 7.17
C SER A 6 13.07 -7.03 5.77
N ALA A 7 12.29 -6.08 5.27
CA ALA A 7 11.95 -6.04 3.86
C ALA A 7 13.28 -5.82 3.13
N CYS A 8 13.76 -6.83 2.41
CA CYS A 8 14.73 -6.61 1.34
C CYS A 8 14.09 -5.59 0.39
N SER A 9 14.46 -4.32 0.55
CA SER A 9 14.05 -3.22 -0.32
C SER A 9 14.78 -3.39 -1.65
N SER A 10 14.44 -4.41 -2.42
CA SER A 10 14.92 -4.53 -3.79
C SER A 10 14.19 -3.47 -4.61
N THR A 11 14.98 -2.57 -5.20
CA THR A 11 14.47 -1.75 -6.29
C THR A 11 14.10 -2.70 -7.42
N VAL A 12 12.89 -2.57 -7.95
CA VAL A 12 12.44 -3.31 -9.12
C VAL A 12 12.51 -2.36 -10.31
N GLU A 13 13.32 -2.70 -11.31
CA GLU A 13 13.41 -1.99 -12.58
C GLU A 13 12.45 -2.65 -13.56
N GLY A 14 11.70 -1.85 -14.30
CA GLY A 14 10.85 -2.27 -15.40
C GLY A 14 11.27 -1.60 -16.71
N PRO A 15 10.57 -1.85 -17.82
CA PRO A 15 10.94 -1.34 -19.14
C PRO A 15 10.86 0.19 -19.30
N GLY A 16 10.09 0.90 -18.46
CA GLY A 16 9.92 2.36 -18.57
C GLY A 16 9.91 3.10 -17.23
N GLY A 17 10.38 2.44 -16.17
CA GLY A 17 10.42 3.01 -14.84
C GLY A 17 10.92 2.04 -13.79
N LYS A 18 10.86 2.46 -12.53
CA LYS A 18 11.29 1.64 -11.39
C LYS A 18 10.41 1.86 -10.17
N ILE A 19 10.24 0.81 -9.38
CA ILE A 19 9.69 0.90 -8.02
C ILE A 19 10.88 0.77 -7.07
N THR A 20 11.18 1.86 -6.37
CA THR A 20 12.37 1.98 -5.53
C THR A 20 12.14 1.50 -4.11
N LYS A 21 10.90 1.58 -3.63
CA LYS A 21 10.53 1.20 -2.27
C LYS A 21 9.04 0.93 -2.18
N VAL A 22 8.67 -0.09 -1.43
CA VAL A 22 7.31 -0.31 -0.96
C VAL A 22 7.31 -0.23 0.55
N LYS A 23 6.51 0.68 1.10
CA LYS A 23 6.19 0.69 2.53
C LYS A 23 4.79 0.14 2.69
N TYR A 24 4.64 -0.81 3.60
CA TYR A 24 3.34 -1.31 4.02
C TYR A 24 3.22 -1.19 5.54
N TYR A 25 2.03 -0.84 6.01
CA TYR A 25 1.70 -0.80 7.43
C TYR A 25 0.33 -1.45 7.64
N HIS A 26 0.25 -2.32 8.64
CA HIS A 26 -1.00 -2.98 9.03
C HIS A 26 -1.46 -2.43 10.37
N LEU A 27 -2.45 -1.54 10.33
CA LEU A 27 -3.07 -1.04 11.54
C LEU A 27 -4.08 -2.08 12.06
N MET A 28 -3.61 -2.97 12.93
CA MET A 28 -4.41 -4.06 13.46
C MET A 28 -5.51 -3.58 14.44
N PRO A 29 -6.73 -4.14 14.34
CA PRO A 29 -7.79 -3.90 15.30
C PRO A 29 -7.44 -4.48 16.66
N PHE A 30 -7.78 -3.76 17.73
CA PHE A 30 -7.62 -4.18 19.13
C PHE A 30 -6.20 -4.56 19.58
N PHE A 31 -5.19 -4.31 18.74
CA PHE A 31 -3.79 -4.49 19.08
C PHE A 31 -3.14 -3.14 19.31
N THR A 32 -2.69 -2.89 20.54
CA THR A 32 -1.81 -1.76 20.85
C THR A 32 -0.45 -2.35 21.21
N PRO A 33 0.62 -2.02 20.47
CA PRO A 33 1.95 -2.56 20.76
C PRO A 33 2.39 -2.11 22.15
N GLN A 34 2.71 -3.06 23.02
CA GLN A 34 3.33 -2.79 24.32
C GLN A 34 4.82 -2.52 24.08
N THR A 35 5.17 -1.25 23.88
CA THR A 35 6.56 -0.85 23.60
C THR A 35 6.84 0.54 24.16
N THR A 36 8.08 0.75 24.62
CA THR A 36 8.60 2.06 25.02
C THR A 36 9.10 2.87 23.82
N ASN A 37 9.23 2.25 22.64
CA ASN A 37 9.69 2.91 21.43
C ASN A 37 8.62 3.85 20.88
N GLN A 38 8.86 5.16 21.03
CA GLN A 38 7.94 6.22 20.63
C GLN A 38 7.66 6.24 19.13
N THR A 39 8.60 5.79 18.29
CA THR A 39 8.41 5.76 16.83
C THR A 39 7.31 4.76 16.44
N ILE A 40 7.26 3.60 17.09
CA ILE A 40 6.23 2.58 16.84
C ILE A 40 4.85 3.09 17.27
N LEU A 41 4.80 3.80 18.41
CA LEU A 41 3.56 4.42 18.89
C LEU A 41 3.10 5.55 17.96
N PHE A 42 4.04 6.36 17.47
CA PHE A 42 3.76 7.46 16.55
C PHE A 42 3.15 6.98 15.23
N GLU A 43 3.65 5.88 14.62
CA GLU A 43 3.06 5.36 13.38
C GLU A 43 1.58 5.01 13.56
N ARG A 44 1.23 4.35 14.67
CA ARG A 44 -0.18 4.07 15.00
C ARG A 44 -0.99 5.36 15.14
N GLN A 45 -0.48 6.30 15.95
CA GLN A 45 -1.14 7.58 16.19
C GLN A 45 -1.35 8.36 14.89
N HIS A 46 -0.37 8.33 13.98
CA HIS A 46 -0.44 8.98 12.68
C HIS A 46 -1.61 8.47 11.85
N PHE A 47 -1.81 7.15 11.75
CA PHE A 47 -2.92 6.58 10.97
C PHE A 47 -4.30 6.72 11.65
N THR A 48 -4.33 6.88 12.98
CA THR A 48 -5.58 7.18 13.71
C THR A 48 -5.82 8.68 13.90
N TYR A 49 -4.92 9.55 13.43
CA TYR A 49 -5.02 10.98 13.66
C TYR A 49 -6.33 11.55 13.06
N GLY A 50 -7.01 12.39 13.84
CA GLY A 50 -8.30 12.98 13.47
C GLY A 50 -9.52 12.05 13.63
N ALA A 51 -9.33 10.77 13.98
CA ALA A 51 -10.43 9.92 14.42
C ALA A 51 -10.69 10.14 15.91
N VAL A 52 -11.88 10.63 16.25
CA VAL A 52 -12.25 11.00 17.63
C VAL A 52 -13.17 9.94 18.24
N THR A 53 -14.10 9.41 17.45
CA THR A 53 -15.05 8.40 17.91
C THR A 53 -14.49 6.98 17.79
N LYS A 54 -15.03 6.05 18.59
CA LYS A 54 -14.69 4.63 18.48
C LYS A 54 -14.93 4.08 17.08
N LYS A 55 -16.02 4.50 16.43
CA LYS A 55 -16.36 4.10 15.06
C LYS A 55 -15.31 4.59 14.07
N GLU A 56 -14.94 5.87 14.15
CA GLU A 56 -13.90 6.43 13.26
C GLU A 56 -12.57 5.70 13.43
N ILE A 57 -12.15 5.41 14.67
CA ILE A 57 -10.93 4.63 14.92
C ILE A 57 -11.04 3.23 14.31
N VAL A 58 -12.17 2.56 14.49
CA VAL A 58 -12.42 1.23 13.91
C VAL A 58 -12.37 1.26 12.39
N ASP A 59 -12.89 2.32 11.78
CA ASP A 59 -12.87 2.50 10.33
C ASP A 59 -11.46 2.80 9.77
N ARG A 60 -10.49 3.16 10.62
CA ARG A 60 -9.06 3.26 10.23
C ARG A 60 -8.34 1.92 10.22
N PHE A 61 -8.86 0.87 10.86
CA PHE A 61 -8.17 -0.43 10.86
C PHE A 61 -8.06 -0.99 9.44
N GLY A 62 -6.88 -1.48 9.09
CA GLY A 62 -6.61 -2.06 7.78
C GLY A 62 -5.18 -1.92 7.30
N HIS A 63 -4.99 -2.04 5.98
CA HIS A 63 -3.68 -1.96 5.35
C HIS A 63 -3.47 -0.62 4.66
N TYR A 64 -2.27 -0.09 4.83
CA TYR A 64 -1.78 1.12 4.20
C TYR A 64 -0.55 0.79 3.38
N TYR A 65 -0.54 1.25 2.13
CA TYR A 65 0.56 1.05 1.19
C TYR A 65 1.07 2.40 0.69
N ALA A 66 2.39 2.54 0.59
CA ALA A 66 3.02 3.64 -0.11
C ALA A 66 4.06 3.08 -1.07
N PHE A 67 3.81 3.25 -2.36
CA PHE A 67 4.66 2.81 -3.45
C PHE A 67 5.49 3.99 -3.95
N PHE A 68 6.81 3.89 -3.83
CA PHE A 68 7.75 4.90 -4.29
C PHE A 68 8.26 4.50 -5.67
N TRP A 69 7.97 5.30 -6.67
CA TRP A 69 8.24 4.95 -8.06
C TRP A 69 8.82 6.12 -8.85
N LYS A 70 9.45 5.79 -9.97
CA LYS A 70 9.97 6.73 -10.96
C LYS A 70 9.56 6.23 -12.34
N ALA A 71 9.24 7.15 -13.23
CA ALA A 71 9.12 6.87 -14.66
C ALA A 71 10.31 7.51 -15.37
N ASP A 72 10.86 6.81 -16.36
CA ASP A 72 12.02 7.30 -17.11
C ASP A 72 11.60 8.47 -18.01
N ASP A 73 10.52 8.26 -18.75
CA ASP A 73 9.78 9.32 -19.43
C ASP A 73 8.72 9.90 -18.51
N ARG A 74 8.74 11.22 -18.34
CA ARG A 74 7.86 11.98 -17.44
C ARG A 74 6.82 12.79 -18.21
N THR A 75 6.68 12.55 -19.51
CA THR A 75 5.66 13.18 -20.34
C THR A 75 4.33 12.42 -20.20
N GLY A 76 3.24 13.19 -20.04
CA GLY A 76 1.89 12.65 -19.95
C GLY A 76 1.57 11.92 -18.64
N PRO A 77 0.26 11.67 -18.39
CA PRO A 77 -0.19 11.03 -17.18
C PRO A 77 0.18 9.54 -17.13
N VAL A 78 0.35 9.03 -15.91
CA VAL A 78 0.45 7.59 -15.66
C VAL A 78 -0.63 7.15 -14.68
N THR A 79 -1.04 5.89 -14.77
CA THR A 79 -1.97 5.27 -13.82
C THR A 79 -1.19 4.32 -12.92
N VAL A 80 -1.23 4.57 -11.62
CA VAL A 80 -0.75 3.60 -10.64
C VAL A 80 -1.93 2.72 -10.26
N ARG A 81 -1.85 1.45 -10.66
CA ARG A 81 -2.87 0.43 -10.39
C ARG A 81 -2.42 -0.44 -9.23
N PHE A 82 -3.23 -0.48 -8.18
CA PHE A 82 -3.04 -1.33 -7.02
C PHE A 82 -4.09 -2.44 -7.05
N GLU A 83 -3.63 -3.68 -7.24
CA GLU A 83 -4.45 -4.88 -7.22
C GLU A 83 -4.19 -5.65 -5.92
N TYR A 84 -5.24 -6.17 -5.29
CA TYR A 84 -5.11 -6.89 -4.02
C TYR A 84 -6.18 -7.95 -3.84
N GLN A 85 -5.85 -8.95 -3.03
CA GLN A 85 -6.72 -10.04 -2.63
C GLN A 85 -6.87 -10.04 -1.11
N GLN A 86 -8.10 -10.22 -0.62
CA GLN A 86 -8.40 -10.23 0.81
C GLN A 86 -8.72 -11.63 1.30
N ALA A 87 -8.48 -11.90 2.59
CA ALA A 87 -8.59 -13.23 3.18
C ALA A 87 -9.96 -13.90 2.98
N LYS A 88 -11.04 -13.11 2.91
CA LYS A 88 -12.41 -13.61 2.73
C LYS A 88 -12.95 -13.37 1.31
N SER A 89 -12.13 -12.90 0.36
CA SER A 89 -12.57 -12.65 -1.02
C SER A 89 -12.38 -13.86 -1.95
N GLY A 90 -11.96 -15.02 -1.44
CA GLY A 90 -11.64 -16.18 -2.27
C GLY A 90 -10.57 -15.83 -3.29
N LEU A 91 -10.76 -16.22 -4.56
CA LEU A 91 -9.85 -15.87 -5.67
C LEU A 91 -10.10 -14.46 -6.26
N SER A 92 -11.13 -13.75 -5.79
CA SER A 92 -11.46 -12.43 -6.33
C SER A 92 -10.41 -11.39 -5.93
N LYS A 93 -9.87 -10.72 -6.95
CA LYS A 93 -8.98 -9.57 -6.83
C LYS A 93 -9.79 -8.27 -6.89
N ARG A 94 -9.35 -7.27 -6.14
CA ARG A 94 -9.87 -5.91 -6.13
C ARG A 94 -8.84 -4.98 -6.76
N VAL A 95 -9.29 -3.83 -7.25
CA VAL A 95 -8.45 -2.84 -7.93
C VAL A 95 -8.74 -1.45 -7.36
N GLN A 96 -7.69 -0.69 -7.07
CA GLN A 96 -7.73 0.75 -6.85
C GLN A 96 -6.76 1.39 -7.84
N GLU A 97 -7.12 2.53 -8.41
CA GLU A 97 -6.27 3.26 -9.36
C GLU A 97 -6.09 4.70 -8.92
N GLN A 98 -4.89 5.23 -9.19
CA GLN A 98 -4.58 6.64 -9.02
C GLN A 98 -3.92 7.15 -10.29
N VAL A 99 -4.56 8.10 -10.97
CA VAL A 99 -3.93 8.84 -12.07
C VAL A 99 -3.01 9.91 -11.49
N VAL A 100 -1.80 9.99 -12.03
CA VAL A 100 -0.81 11.02 -11.67
C VAL A 100 -0.48 11.80 -12.93
N GLU A 101 -0.82 13.08 -12.95
CA GLU A 101 -0.62 13.96 -14.11
C GLU A 101 0.74 14.68 -14.05
N ASP A 102 1.12 15.21 -12.88
CA ASP A 102 2.42 15.85 -12.64
C ASP A 102 3.48 14.82 -12.23
N ILE A 103 4.13 14.19 -13.22
CA ILE A 103 5.15 13.17 -12.99
C ILE A 103 6.47 13.82 -12.56
N ARG A 104 6.82 13.65 -11.29
CA ARG A 104 8.10 14.13 -10.73
C ARG A 104 9.22 13.12 -10.93
N ARG A 105 10.45 13.52 -10.58
CA ARG A 105 11.62 12.63 -10.58
C ARG A 105 11.47 11.44 -9.63
N SER A 106 10.75 11.64 -8.53
CA SER A 106 10.38 10.62 -7.55
C SER A 106 8.94 10.86 -7.14
N ASN A 107 8.13 9.82 -7.22
CA ASN A 107 6.70 9.88 -6.94
C ASN A 107 6.34 8.89 -5.84
N VAL A 108 5.23 9.18 -5.16
CA VAL A 108 4.65 8.28 -4.16
C VAL A 108 3.16 8.19 -4.40
N SER A 109 2.66 6.97 -4.58
CA SER A 109 1.24 6.69 -4.63
C SER A 109 0.84 5.91 -3.39
N LYS A 110 -0.22 6.36 -2.73
CA LYS A 110 -0.67 5.78 -1.45
C LYS A 110 -2.04 5.15 -1.63
N PHE A 111 -2.18 3.93 -1.15
CA PHE A 111 -3.41 3.17 -1.20
C PHE A 111 -3.77 2.68 0.20
N GLN A 112 -5.06 2.50 0.45
CA GLN A 112 -5.56 2.02 1.72
C GLN A 112 -6.71 1.05 1.52
N VAL A 113 -6.69 -0.03 2.30
CA VAL A 113 -7.75 -1.03 2.39
C VAL A 113 -8.22 -1.02 3.83
N ILE A 114 -9.21 -0.17 4.11
CA ILE A 114 -9.71 0.15 5.46
C ILE A 114 -11.24 0.17 5.47
N GLY A 115 -11.83 0.45 6.64
CA GLY A 115 -13.27 0.67 6.77
C GLY A 115 -14.11 -0.59 6.48
N PRO A 116 -15.36 -0.42 6.01
CA PRO A 116 -16.30 -1.53 5.82
C PRO A 116 -15.77 -2.63 4.90
N GLU A 117 -15.01 -2.29 3.86
CA GLU A 117 -14.42 -3.29 2.97
C GLU A 117 -13.43 -4.20 3.71
N TYR A 118 -12.50 -3.60 4.48
CA TYR A 118 -11.54 -4.36 5.28
C TYR A 118 -12.24 -5.18 6.38
N GLN A 119 -13.27 -4.62 7.02
CA GLN A 119 -14.04 -5.31 8.06
C GLN A 119 -14.76 -6.55 7.50
N ASN A 120 -15.38 -6.42 6.32
CA ASN A 120 -16.16 -7.48 5.69
C ASN A 120 -15.27 -8.54 5.03
N SER A 121 -14.27 -8.12 4.24
CA SER A 121 -13.43 -9.01 3.43
C SER A 121 -12.13 -9.44 4.12
N GLY A 122 -11.80 -8.83 5.26
CA GLY A 122 -10.62 -9.16 6.06
C GLY A 122 -9.31 -8.56 5.53
N ARG A 123 -8.21 -9.08 6.06
CA ARG A 123 -6.85 -8.59 5.74
C ARG A 123 -6.46 -8.82 4.29
N VAL A 124 -5.58 -7.98 3.76
CA VAL A 124 -4.94 -8.21 2.46
C VAL A 124 -3.96 -9.36 2.61
N ILE A 125 -4.05 -10.36 1.73
CA ILE A 125 -3.18 -11.55 1.74
C ILE A 125 -2.18 -11.56 0.58
N ALA A 126 -2.52 -10.93 -0.54
CA ALA A 126 -1.64 -10.78 -1.69
C ALA A 126 -1.93 -9.44 -2.38
N TRP A 127 -0.91 -8.86 -3.00
CA TRP A 127 -1.02 -7.60 -3.73
C TRP A 127 -0.06 -7.52 -4.92
N ARG A 128 -0.40 -6.68 -5.88
CA ARG A 128 0.43 -6.25 -7.00
C ARG A 128 0.20 -4.76 -7.24
N VAL A 129 1.27 -4.05 -7.55
CA VAL A 129 1.21 -2.67 -8.03
C VAL A 129 1.85 -2.60 -9.41
N SER A 130 1.23 -1.84 -10.31
CA SER A 130 1.75 -1.54 -11.64
C SER A 130 1.70 -0.04 -11.87
N VAL A 131 2.72 0.50 -12.52
CA VAL A 131 2.72 1.86 -13.08
C VAL A 131 2.49 1.72 -14.58
N LEU A 132 1.40 2.29 -15.06
CA LEU A 132 0.90 2.12 -16.41
C LEU A 132 0.90 3.45 -17.18
N ARG A 133 1.25 3.41 -18.46
CA ARG A 133 0.96 4.48 -19.41
C ARG A 133 0.00 3.96 -20.48
N GLY A 134 -1.27 4.35 -20.36
CA GLY A 134 -2.33 3.73 -21.16
C GLY A 134 -2.39 2.22 -20.90
N LYS A 135 -2.05 1.41 -21.91
CA LYS A 135 -2.01 -0.07 -21.81
C LYS A 135 -0.60 -0.61 -21.55
N GLU A 136 0.42 0.23 -21.61
CA GLU A 136 1.82 -0.17 -21.41
C GLU A 136 2.13 -0.22 -19.91
N GLU A 137 2.73 -1.32 -19.46
CA GLU A 137 3.24 -1.44 -18.09
C GLU A 137 4.70 -1.00 -18.04
N LEU A 138 4.96 0.13 -17.37
CA LEU A 138 6.30 0.69 -17.22
C LEU A 138 7.13 -0.07 -16.19
N VAL A 139 6.48 -0.52 -15.11
CA VAL A 139 7.06 -1.35 -14.04
C VAL A 139 5.96 -1.94 -13.18
N SER A 140 6.18 -3.13 -12.62
CA SER A 140 5.32 -3.71 -11.60
C SER A 140 6.11 -4.39 -10.49
N GLN A 141 5.48 -4.52 -9.33
CA GLN A 141 5.99 -5.27 -8.19
C GLN A 141 4.83 -5.96 -7.47
N GLN A 142 5.08 -7.13 -6.91
CA GLN A 142 4.05 -7.92 -6.23
C GLN A 142 4.55 -8.56 -4.95
N SER A 143 3.62 -8.90 -4.08
CA SER A 143 3.88 -9.74 -2.92
C SER A 143 4.20 -11.18 -3.33
N ALA A 144 4.92 -11.91 -2.49
CA ALA A 144 5.29 -13.31 -2.75
C ALA A 144 4.10 -14.26 -2.95
N LEU A 145 2.92 -13.93 -2.40
CA LEU A 145 1.70 -14.74 -2.52
C LEU A 145 0.83 -14.34 -3.71
N TRP A 146 1.28 -13.43 -4.56
CA TRP A 146 0.53 -13.01 -5.74
C TRP A 146 0.67 -14.03 -6.86
N ASN A 147 -0.47 -14.63 -7.25
CA ASN A 147 -0.62 -15.61 -8.33
C ASN A 147 -1.68 -15.16 -9.32
#